data_AF-A0A2V8N367-F1
#
_entry.id   AF-A0A2V8N367-F1
#
_cell.length_a   1.000
_cell.length_b   1.000
_cell.length_c   1.000
_cell.angle_alpha   90.00
_cell.angle_beta   90.00
_cell.angle_gamma   90.00
#
_symmetry.space_group_name_H-M   'P 1'
#
loop_
_entity.id
_entity.type
_entity.pdbx_description
1 polymer ?
#
loop_
_entity_poly.entity_id
_entity_poly.type
_entity_poly.pdbx_seq_one_letter_code
_entity_poly.pdbx_strand_id
1 'polypeptide(L)'
;MSNPIPIGPTLSSIGQIFVNVKDLDRAIAFYRDTLGMKFLFQAPPNMAFFDCHGIRLMLGIADRPELDHPASIIYYKVDDIERV
;
A
#
# COMPACT_ATOMS: atom_id res chain seq x y z
N MET A 1 -6.94 7.09 40.88
CA MET A 1 -6.43 5.87 40.23
C MET A 1 -7.06 5.81 38.85
N SER A 2 -6.33 6.24 37.82
CA SER A 2 -6.78 6.19 36.43
C SER A 2 -6.59 4.77 35.88
N ASN A 3 -7.66 4.15 35.43
CA ASN A 3 -7.58 2.87 34.71
C ASN A 3 -6.64 3.05 33.49
N PRO A 4 -5.71 2.12 33.23
CA PRO A 4 -4.94 2.16 31.99
C PRO A 4 -5.90 2.05 30.81
N ILE A 5 -5.70 2.91 29.81
CA ILE A 5 -6.40 2.81 28.52
C ILE A 5 -6.15 1.39 28.00
N PRO A 6 -7.18 0.64 27.56
CA PRO A 6 -6.96 -0.66 26.95
C PRO A 6 -6.05 -0.44 25.74
N ILE A 7 -4.82 -0.94 25.81
CA ILE A 7 -3.95 -1.01 24.65
C ILE A 7 -4.54 -2.11 23.78
N GLY A 8 -5.46 -1.73 22.88
CA GLY A 8 -5.81 -2.55 21.73
C GLY A 8 -4.56 -2.88 20.93
N PRO A 9 -4.64 -3.77 19.91
CA PRO A 9 -3.48 -4.12 19.10
C PRO A 9 -2.74 -2.84 18.65
N THR A 10 -1.50 -2.68 19.10
CA THR A 10 -0.72 -1.48 18.83
C THR A 10 -0.21 -1.57 17.40
N LEU A 11 -0.87 -0.86 16.49
CA LEU A 11 -0.40 -0.74 15.11
C LEU A 11 0.92 0.05 15.11
N SER A 12 2.01 -0.61 14.76
CA SER A 12 3.36 -0.04 14.83
C SER A 12 4.13 -0.10 13.51
N SER A 13 3.67 -0.88 12.54
CA SER A 13 4.36 -1.08 11.25
C SER A 13 3.40 -0.97 10.08
N ILE A 14 3.84 -0.27 9.03
CA ILE A 14 3.22 -0.33 7.71
C ILE A 14 3.75 -1.58 7.00
N GLY A 15 2.85 -2.32 6.34
CA GLY A 15 3.19 -3.45 5.50
C GLY A 15 3.08 -3.13 4.01
N GLN A 16 2.08 -2.35 3.65
CA GLN A 16 1.82 -1.98 2.26
C GLN A 16 1.21 -0.59 2.17
N ILE A 17 1.45 0.08 1.05
CA ILE A 17 0.75 1.30 0.65
C ILE A 17 0.19 1.06 -0.75
N PHE A 18 -1.11 1.23 -0.91
CA PHE A 18 -1.73 1.31 -2.23
C PHE A 18 -1.76 2.77 -2.68
N VAL A 19 -1.25 3.00 -3.89
CA VAL A 19 -1.26 4.28 -4.56
C VAL A 19 -2.17 4.15 -5.78
N ASN A 20 -3.29 4.86 -5.75
CA ASN A 20 -4.18 4.97 -6.89
C ASN A 20 -3.47 5.74 -8.01
N VAL A 21 -3.38 5.16 -9.19
CA VAL A 21 -2.75 5.76 -10.38
C VAL A 21 -3.74 5.76 -11.54
N LYS A 22 -3.58 6.74 -12.44
CA LYS A 22 -4.44 6.86 -13.64
C LYS A 22 -3.87 6.19 -14.88
N ASP A 23 -2.55 6.01 -14.87
CA ASP A 23 -1.77 5.44 -15.96
C ASP A 23 -0.69 4.58 -15.32
N LEU A 24 -0.87 3.26 -15.42
CA LEU A 24 -0.03 2.29 -14.74
C LEU A 24 1.38 2.26 -15.35
N ASP A 25 1.49 2.25 -16.68
CA ASP A 25 2.79 2.16 -17.36
C ASP A 25 3.64 3.41 -17.10
N ARG A 26 3.03 4.59 -17.15
CA ARG A 26 3.71 5.84 -16.80
C ARG A 26 4.18 5.83 -15.34
N ALA A 27 3.33 5.34 -14.43
CA ALA A 27 3.69 5.26 -13.02
C ALA A 27 4.83 4.27 -12.79
N ILE A 28 4.80 3.10 -13.42
CA ILE A 28 5.86 2.10 -13.32
C ILE A 28 7.19 2.67 -13.81
N ALA A 29 7.21 3.32 -14.97
CA ALA A 29 8.42 3.96 -15.48
C ALA A 29 8.96 4.99 -14.49
N PHE A 30 8.09 5.82 -13.90
CA PHE A 30 8.51 6.79 -12.88
C PHE A 30 9.10 6.14 -11.63
N TYR A 31 8.40 5.19 -11.00
CA TYR A 31 8.88 4.56 -9.76
C TYR A 31 10.12 3.68 -10.00
N ARG A 32 10.18 2.95 -11.11
CA ARG A 32 11.30 2.06 -11.45
C ARG A 32 12.50 2.82 -12.00
N ASP A 33 12.30 3.60 -13.06
CA ASP A 33 13.39 4.13 -13.88
C ASP A 33 13.84 5.51 -13.38
N THR A 34 12.92 6.35 -12.90
CA THR A 34 13.25 7.67 -12.36
C THR A 34 13.66 7.60 -10.89
N LEU A 35 12.89 6.90 -10.05
CA LEU A 35 13.15 6.81 -8.61
C LEU A 35 14.08 5.64 -8.23
N GLY A 36 14.32 4.70 -9.14
CA GLY A 36 15.20 3.55 -8.88
C GLY A 36 14.62 2.55 -7.87
N MET A 37 13.30 2.55 -7.63
CA MET A 37 12.69 1.61 -6.69
C MET A 37 12.74 0.19 -7.24
N LYS A 38 12.89 -0.78 -6.33
CA LYS A 38 12.94 -2.19 -6.67
C LYS A 38 11.58 -2.67 -7.15
N PHE A 39 11.43 -2.77 -8.47
CA PHE A 39 10.26 -3.40 -9.09
C PHE A 39 10.22 -4.90 -8.75
N LEU A 40 9.05 -5.37 -8.33
CA LEU A 40 8.84 -6.78 -7.98
C LEU A 40 8.18 -7.53 -9.15
N PHE A 41 6.96 -7.14 -9.50
CA PHE A 41 6.19 -7.73 -10.60
C PHE A 41 4.96 -6.87 -10.94
N GLN A 42 4.37 -7.12 -12.10
CA GLN A 42 3.04 -6.66 -12.48
C GLN A 42 2.01 -7.77 -12.22
N ALA A 43 0.82 -7.40 -11.76
CA ALA A 43 -0.35 -8.28 -11.73
C ALA A 43 -1.40 -7.70 -12.70
N PRO A 44 -1.44 -8.18 -13.95
CA PRO A 44 -2.33 -7.65 -14.97
C PRO A 44 -3.82 -7.76 -14.60
N PRO A 45 -4.67 -6.84 -15.08
CA PRO A 45 -4.33 -5.74 -15.99
C PRO A 45 -3.86 -4.46 -15.29
N ASN A 46 -4.16 -4.26 -14.01
CA ASN A 46 -4.21 -2.92 -13.42
C ASN A 46 -3.30 -2.71 -12.21
N MET A 47 -2.37 -3.61 -11.91
CA MET A 47 -1.53 -3.49 -10.71
C MET A 47 -0.04 -3.74 -10.95
N ALA A 48 0.78 -3.05 -10.16
CA ALA A 48 2.22 -3.26 -10.10
C ALA A 48 2.75 -3.12 -8.68
N PHE A 49 3.80 -3.88 -8.38
CA PHE A 49 4.33 -3.99 -7.03
C PHE A 49 5.81 -3.62 -6.98
N PHE A 50 6.17 -2.88 -5.93
CA PHE A 50 7.53 -2.46 -5.63
C PHE A 50 7.88 -2.78 -4.17
N ASP A 51 9.17 -2.96 -3.92
CA ASP A 51 9.73 -3.01 -2.58
C ASP A 51 10.41 -1.68 -2.25
N CYS A 52 10.02 -1.11 -1.12
CA CYS A 52 10.63 0.06 -0.50
C CYS A 52 11.16 -0.34 0.87
N HIS A 53 12.30 -1.05 0.88
CA HIS A 53 12.98 -1.49 2.11
C HIS A 53 12.06 -2.27 3.08
N GLY A 54 11.27 -3.21 2.55
CA GLY A 54 10.34 -4.03 3.34
C GLY A 54 8.91 -3.48 3.46
N ILE A 55 8.64 -2.27 2.95
CA ILE A 55 7.29 -1.76 2.72
C ILE A 55 6.92 -2.03 1.26
N ARG A 56 5.79 -2.70 1.04
CA ARG A 56 5.31 -2.95 -0.32
C ARG A 56 4.57 -1.73 -0.86
N LEU A 57 4.98 -1.23 -2.02
CA LEU A 57 4.18 -0.27 -2.76
C LEU A 57 3.35 -1.03 -3.79
N MET A 58 2.03 -0.82 -3.78
CA MET A 58 1.10 -1.36 -4.75
C MET A 58 0.54 -0.18 -5.56
N LEU A 59 0.94 -0.07 -6.82
CA LEU A 59 0.31 0.86 -7.75
C LEU A 59 -0.90 0.15 -8.36
N GLY A 60 -2.02 0.85 -8.48
CA GLY A 60 -3.09 0.33 -9.32
C GLY A 60 -4.11 1.35 -9.76
N ILE A 61 -4.82 0.99 -10.82
CA ILE A 61 -5.94 1.76 -11.35
C ILE A 61 -7.21 1.28 -10.66
N ALA A 62 -7.97 2.21 -10.07
CA ALA A 62 -9.26 1.90 -9.49
C ALA A 62 -10.16 1.18 -10.51
N ASP A 63 -10.69 0.01 -10.13
CA ASP A 63 -11.59 -0.79 -10.96
C ASP A 63 -13.04 -0.29 -10.91
N ARG A 64 -13.35 0.59 -9.94
CA ARG A 64 -14.67 1.20 -9.76
C ARG A 64 -14.56 2.66 -9.34
N PRO A 65 -15.53 3.53 -9.70
CA PRO A 65 -15.51 4.95 -9.35
C PRO A 65 -15.47 5.21 -7.84
N GLU A 66 -16.07 4.34 -7.03
CA GLU A 66 -16.13 4.50 -5.57
C GLU A 66 -14.75 4.29 -4.91
N LEU A 67 -13.87 3.57 -5.59
CA LEU A 67 -12.49 3.31 -5.18
C LEU A 67 -11.51 4.30 -5.82
N ASP A 68 -12.00 5.17 -6.69
CA ASP A 68 -11.21 6.21 -7.35
C ASP A 68 -11.00 7.43 -6.46
N HIS A 69 -10.47 7.20 -5.27
CA HIS A 69 -10.15 8.25 -4.31
C HIS A 69 -8.74 8.82 -4.55
N PRO A 70 -8.50 10.12 -4.30
CA PRO A 70 -7.18 10.73 -4.45
C PRO A 70 -6.18 10.31 -3.35
N ALA A 71 -6.67 9.80 -2.22
CA ALA A 71 -5.83 9.35 -1.12
C ALA A 71 -5.09 8.04 -1.45
N SER A 72 -4.08 7.69 -0.66
CA SER A 72 -3.49 6.34 -0.66
C SER A 72 -4.14 5.49 0.44
N ILE A 73 -4.20 4.16 0.25
CA ILE A 73 -4.61 3.24 1.33
C ILE A 73 -3.36 2.73 2.02
N ILE A 74 -3.31 2.83 3.34
CA ILE A 74 -2.20 2.37 4.17
C ILE A 74 -2.62 1.07 4.86
N TYR A 75 -1.86 0.00 4.64
CA TYR A 75 -2.06 -1.29 5.27
C TYR A 75 -1.04 -1.47 6.40
N TYR A 76 -1.53 -1.66 7.62
CA TYR A 76 -0.71 -1.93 8.78
C TYR A 76 -0.48 -3.44 8.94
N LYS A 77 0.70 -3.81 9.43
CA LYS A 77 0.98 -5.20 9.82
C LYS A 77 0.30 -5.47 11.16
N VAL A 78 -0.32 -6.63 11.24
CA VAL A 78 -0.96 -7.17 12.45
C VAL A 78 -0.57 -8.63 12.56
N ASP A 79 -0.46 -9.12 13.79
CA ASP A 79 -0.11 -10.52 14.05
C ASP A 79 -1.27 -11.47 13.67
N ASP A 80 -2.51 -11.01 13.84
CA ASP A 80 -3.73 -11.74 13.52
C ASP A 80 -4.81 -10.76 13.02
N ILE A 81 -5.21 -10.88 11.76
CA ILE A 81 -6.19 -9.96 11.14
C ILE A 81 -7.61 -10.22 11.64
N GLU A 82 -7.92 -11.43 12.12
CA GLU A 82 -9.26 -11.80 12.61
C GLU A 82 -9.53 -11.28 14.03
N ARG A 83 -8.51 -10.72 14.69
CA ARG A 83 -8.59 -10.21 16.08
C ARG A 83 -8.53 -8.69 16.20
N VAL A 84 -8.55 -7.97 15.08
CA VAL A 84 -8.44 -6.50 15.00
C VAL A 84 -9.80 -5.88 14.75
#